data_AF-A0A0U5B5P5-F1
#
_entry.id   AF-A0A0U5B5P5-F1
#
_cell.length_a   1.000
_cell.length_b   1.000
_cell.length_c   1.000
_cell.angle_alpha   90.00
_cell.angle_beta   90.00
_cell.angle_gamma   90.00
#
_symmetry.space_group_name_H-M   'P 1'
#
loop_
_entity.id
_entity.type
_entity.pdbx_description
1 polymer ?
#
loop_
_entity_poly.entity_id
_entity_poly.type
_entity_poly.pdbx_seq_one_letter_code
_entity_poly.pdbx_strand_id
1 'polypeptide(L)'
;MRNATFSITQNNSDRKKLLNQLLDDLLKRSIHPQDRYEIAVLLETMGWNDKRVYEAFRLEGVFELAEEIWELLQQKIVFTSFSKPQEKSKWVLLYEMLRSFLRGLLFALPMAISVFSMLSLKFSLWSYENLSVDLATCIAIATILSFLLVGGFTQAIARRGFFYLQQGYYNMGRRITFYFIRLGYILCALTIVVVCLINIIFNLLPYHLFLIFLLYFVFLTLIWLSVTVMYILRKEFIFSGLILLGIFIVFVLFVLLKIDILFSQLIAIAFVALLGMVLSLYFFKREEKREEKGIVPKLPRLAVITYLVMPYFIYGFLYFFFLYVDRVMAWSANSEFMPFFIWFRGDYELGLDFALLALMLPLGVSEVVVNKMMQDLEDSQKGYSGFEIERLCRHFLKLYHKWFLVTAVASVVSCLLVFITLLLANDSYYAFAGKDLLFGHTTYFVFICALIAYLILAMALMNAVILFSLSQPKLVNRAILPAIVVNAVVGFLLSRWFEYSYGVFGLLAGTIVFAILSYRQINHVLRHLDEYLFAAL
;
A
#
# COMPACT_ATOMS: atom_id res chain seq x y z
N MET A 1 28.62 -71.62 -15.90
CA MET A 1 27.50 -70.65 -15.98
C MET A 1 27.56 -69.48 -14.99
N ARG A 2 28.50 -69.40 -14.04
CA ARG A 2 28.62 -68.25 -13.10
C ARG A 2 29.48 -67.06 -13.59
N ASN A 3 30.34 -67.25 -14.60
CA ASN A 3 31.25 -66.19 -15.07
C ASN A 3 30.67 -65.30 -16.20
N ALA A 4 29.66 -65.78 -16.94
CA ALA A 4 29.01 -64.98 -18.00
C ALA A 4 28.01 -63.96 -17.43
N THR A 5 27.40 -64.26 -16.28
CA THR A 5 26.44 -63.35 -15.61
C THR A 5 27.13 -62.19 -14.90
N PHE A 6 28.40 -62.34 -14.52
CA PHE A 6 29.18 -61.30 -13.82
C PHE A 6 29.75 -60.24 -14.78
N SER A 7 30.10 -60.62 -16.02
CA SER A 7 30.60 -59.66 -17.02
C SER A 7 29.50 -58.80 -17.63
N ILE A 8 28.27 -59.33 -17.77
CA ILE A 8 27.12 -58.60 -18.31
C ILE A 8 26.62 -57.54 -17.30
N THR A 9 26.63 -57.85 -16.00
CA THR A 9 26.19 -56.90 -14.96
C THR A 9 27.19 -55.76 -14.73
N GLN A 10 28.50 -56.01 -14.85
CA GLN A 10 29.53 -54.97 -14.75
C GLN A 10 29.46 -53.99 -15.93
N ASN A 11 29.35 -54.51 -17.16
CA ASN A 11 29.30 -53.70 -18.39
C ASN A 11 28.04 -52.80 -18.44
N ASN A 12 26.92 -53.26 -17.90
CA ASN A 12 25.69 -52.47 -17.82
C ASN A 12 25.78 -51.35 -16.76
N SER A 13 26.58 -51.54 -15.70
CA SER A 13 26.82 -50.52 -14.68
C SER A 13 27.73 -49.39 -15.17
N ASP A 14 28.72 -49.70 -16.00
CA ASP A 14 29.64 -48.72 -16.57
C ASP A 14 28.98 -47.91 -17.69
N ARG A 15 28.18 -48.56 -18.56
CA ARG A 15 27.32 -47.86 -19.54
C ARG A 15 26.40 -46.84 -18.85
N LYS A 16 25.76 -47.23 -17.75
CA LYS A 16 24.82 -46.36 -17.02
C LYS A 16 25.53 -45.18 -16.35
N LYS A 17 26.76 -45.37 -15.85
CA LYS A 17 27.60 -44.28 -15.32
C LYS A 17 28.01 -43.30 -16.42
N LEU A 18 28.45 -43.82 -17.57
CA LEU A 18 28.85 -43.00 -18.71
C LEU A 18 27.67 -42.18 -19.24
N LEU A 19 26.49 -42.79 -19.34
CA LEU A 19 25.25 -42.12 -19.76
C LEU A 19 24.84 -40.99 -18.80
N ASN A 20 24.96 -41.22 -17.48
CA ASN A 20 24.68 -40.19 -16.48
C ASN A 20 25.69 -39.02 -16.52
N GLN A 21 26.99 -39.31 -16.72
CA GLN A 21 28.01 -38.26 -16.88
C GLN A 21 27.75 -37.41 -18.13
N LEU A 22 27.38 -38.07 -19.22
CA LEU A 22 27.05 -37.42 -20.49
C LEU A 22 25.83 -36.52 -20.36
N LEU A 23 24.80 -36.99 -19.65
CA LEU A 23 23.61 -36.23 -19.30
C LEU A 23 23.94 -34.98 -18.47
N ASP A 24 24.80 -35.12 -17.44
CA ASP A 24 25.21 -34.00 -16.60
C ASP A 24 26.02 -32.96 -17.38
N ASP A 25 26.86 -33.39 -18.33
CA ASP A 25 27.62 -32.49 -19.19
C ASP A 25 26.75 -31.78 -20.24
N LEU A 26 25.69 -32.46 -20.73
CA LEU A 26 24.65 -31.86 -21.56
C LEU A 26 23.91 -30.75 -20.82
N LEU A 27 23.48 -31.01 -19.58
CA LEU A 27 22.75 -30.06 -18.74
C LEU A 27 23.59 -28.83 -18.34
N LYS A 28 24.93 -28.95 -18.30
CA LYS A 28 25.83 -27.79 -18.12
C LYS A 28 25.85 -26.86 -19.34
N ARG A 29 25.58 -27.39 -20.54
CA ARG A 29 25.63 -26.63 -21.81
C ARG A 29 24.27 -26.08 -22.21
N SER A 30 23.20 -26.84 -22.01
CA SER A 30 21.82 -26.40 -22.20
C SER A 30 20.98 -26.85 -20.99
N ILE A 31 20.45 -25.87 -20.25
CA ILE A 31 19.71 -26.11 -19.00
C ILE A 31 18.39 -26.85 -19.28
N HIS A 32 17.78 -26.63 -20.46
CA HIS A 32 16.51 -27.22 -20.87
C HIS A 32 16.47 -27.46 -22.39
N PRO A 33 17.06 -28.57 -22.90
CA PRO A 33 16.89 -28.94 -24.29
C PRO A 33 15.41 -29.19 -24.61
N GLN A 34 14.94 -28.72 -25.77
CA GLN A 34 13.52 -28.69 -26.14
C GLN A 34 13.05 -29.97 -26.82
N ASP A 35 13.93 -30.66 -27.54
CA ASP A 35 13.61 -31.91 -28.22
C ASP A 35 14.85 -32.83 -28.37
N ARG A 36 14.59 -34.04 -28.88
CA ARG A 36 15.62 -35.05 -29.18
C ARG A 36 16.62 -34.60 -30.25
N TYR A 37 16.25 -33.65 -31.12
CA TYR A 37 17.12 -33.17 -32.19
C TYR A 37 18.13 -32.15 -31.66
N GLU A 38 17.74 -31.29 -30.73
CA GLU A 38 18.64 -30.39 -30.02
C GLU A 38 19.68 -31.18 -29.22
N ILE A 39 19.26 -32.29 -28.58
CA ILE A 39 20.19 -33.20 -27.90
C ILE A 39 21.17 -33.81 -28.90
N ALA A 40 20.71 -34.28 -30.06
CA ALA A 40 21.60 -34.83 -31.09
C ALA A 40 22.65 -33.81 -31.54
N VAL A 41 22.25 -32.56 -31.78
CA VAL A 41 23.17 -31.45 -32.15
C VAL A 41 24.17 -31.15 -31.03
N LEU A 42 23.72 -31.18 -29.77
CA LEU A 42 24.58 -30.97 -28.61
C LEU A 42 25.60 -32.11 -28.45
N LEU A 43 25.19 -33.35 -28.71
CA LEU A 43 26.08 -34.51 -28.71
C LEU A 43 27.14 -34.41 -29.81
N GLU A 44 26.74 -34.05 -31.03
CA GLU A 44 27.66 -33.84 -32.15
C GLU A 44 28.68 -32.73 -31.86
N THR A 45 28.22 -31.60 -31.32
CA THR A 45 29.11 -30.49 -30.92
C THR A 45 30.00 -30.80 -29.72
N MET A 46 29.64 -31.80 -28.91
CA MET A 46 30.50 -32.37 -27.87
C MET A 46 31.52 -33.38 -28.42
N GLY A 47 31.49 -33.66 -29.73
CA GLY A 47 32.42 -34.56 -30.41
C GLY A 47 31.98 -36.02 -30.42
N TRP A 48 30.69 -36.29 -30.19
CA TRP A 48 30.10 -37.61 -30.42
C TRP A 48 29.75 -37.77 -31.89
N ASN A 49 30.15 -38.90 -32.46
CA ASN A 49 29.78 -39.31 -33.80
C ASN A 49 29.30 -40.76 -33.74
N ASP A 50 28.64 -41.24 -34.79
CA ASP A 50 28.01 -42.57 -34.79
C ASP A 50 28.98 -43.68 -34.42
N LYS A 51 30.25 -43.57 -34.84
CA LYS A 51 31.31 -44.51 -34.50
C LYS A 51 31.60 -44.56 -33.00
N ARG A 52 31.75 -43.40 -32.34
CA ARG A 52 31.99 -43.30 -30.89
C ARG A 52 30.78 -43.76 -30.08
N VAL A 53 29.58 -43.46 -30.57
CA VAL A 53 28.33 -43.89 -29.94
C VAL A 53 28.21 -45.42 -30.00
N TYR A 54 28.52 -46.02 -31.14
CA TYR A 54 28.54 -47.48 -31.28
C TYR A 54 29.59 -48.16 -30.39
N GLU A 55 30.81 -47.60 -30.33
CA GLU A 55 31.89 -48.13 -29.48
C GLU A 55 31.57 -48.06 -27.98
N ALA A 56 30.95 -46.96 -27.52
CA ALA A 56 30.70 -46.72 -26.09
C ALA A 56 29.35 -47.27 -25.60
N PHE A 57 28.30 -47.20 -26.43
CA PHE A 57 26.92 -47.52 -26.03
C PHE A 57 26.30 -48.68 -26.83
N ARG A 58 26.93 -49.11 -27.93
CA ARG A 58 26.40 -50.10 -28.89
C ARG A 58 25.04 -49.71 -29.47
N LEU A 59 24.88 -48.43 -29.77
CA LEU A 59 23.72 -47.85 -30.47
C LEU A 59 24.10 -47.53 -31.92
N GLU A 60 23.14 -47.53 -32.82
CA GLU A 60 23.35 -47.39 -34.27
C GLU A 60 23.80 -45.98 -34.68
N GLY A 61 23.54 -44.96 -33.85
CA GLY A 61 24.00 -43.59 -34.12
C GLY A 61 23.64 -42.57 -33.05
N VAL A 62 24.06 -41.32 -33.27
CA VAL A 62 23.85 -40.20 -32.33
C VAL A 62 22.37 -39.92 -32.07
N PHE A 63 21.49 -40.15 -33.06
CA PHE A 63 20.05 -39.95 -32.90
C PHE A 63 19.40 -40.92 -31.92
N GLU A 64 19.81 -42.19 -31.90
CA GLU A 64 19.32 -43.17 -30.91
C GLU A 64 19.81 -42.83 -29.50
N LEU A 65 21.06 -42.39 -29.36
CA LEU A 65 21.58 -41.94 -28.07
C LEU A 65 20.83 -40.71 -27.58
N ALA A 66 20.48 -39.78 -28.48
CA ALA A 66 19.69 -38.60 -28.16
C ALA A 66 18.27 -38.96 -27.71
N GLU A 67 17.66 -40.00 -28.31
CA GLU A 67 16.35 -40.50 -27.91
C GLU A 67 16.39 -41.17 -26.53
N GLU A 68 17.39 -42.00 -26.24
CA GLU A 68 17.58 -42.63 -24.92
C GLU A 68 17.82 -41.56 -23.82
N ILE A 69 18.60 -40.52 -24.12
CA ILE A 69 18.83 -39.39 -23.20
C ILE A 69 17.57 -38.55 -23.02
N TRP A 70 16.79 -38.33 -24.09
CA TRP A 70 15.53 -37.61 -24.03
C TRP A 70 14.51 -38.32 -23.14
N GLU A 71 14.39 -39.64 -23.26
CA GLU A 71 13.52 -40.43 -22.38
C GLU A 71 13.99 -40.37 -20.92
N LEU A 72 15.30 -40.43 -20.68
CA LEU A 72 15.86 -40.28 -19.33
C LEU A 72 15.64 -38.88 -18.75
N LEU A 73 15.74 -37.83 -19.57
CA LEU A 73 15.42 -36.46 -19.17
C LEU A 73 13.94 -36.32 -18.83
N GLN A 74 13.05 -36.82 -19.67
CA GLN A 74 11.61 -36.83 -19.43
C GLN A 74 11.27 -37.55 -18.12
N GLN A 75 11.86 -38.73 -17.88
CA GLN A 75 11.70 -39.44 -16.62
C GLN A 75 12.28 -38.66 -15.43
N LYS A 76 13.47 -38.05 -15.56
CA LYS A 76 14.11 -37.29 -14.48
C LYS A 76 13.36 -35.98 -14.18
N ILE A 77 12.77 -35.31 -15.17
CA ILE A 77 11.92 -34.13 -15.02
C ILE A 77 10.60 -34.48 -14.32
N VAL A 78 10.03 -35.66 -14.60
CA VAL A 78 8.87 -36.19 -13.86
C VAL A 78 9.23 -36.48 -12.40
N PHE A 79 10.49 -36.80 -12.10
CA PHE A 79 10.99 -37.13 -10.76
C PHE A 79 11.80 -36.03 -10.05
N THR A 80 12.03 -34.87 -10.65
CA THR A 80 12.57 -33.72 -9.91
C THR A 80 11.54 -33.32 -8.89
N SER A 81 11.69 -33.82 -7.66
CA SER A 81 10.82 -33.44 -6.56
C SER A 81 10.89 -31.94 -6.43
N PHE A 82 9.75 -31.27 -6.56
CA PHE A 82 9.62 -29.88 -6.19
C PHE A 82 10.38 -29.63 -4.90
N SER A 83 11.32 -28.69 -4.90
CA SER A 83 12.08 -28.31 -3.72
C SER A 83 11.07 -28.04 -2.61
N LYS A 84 11.01 -28.90 -1.59
CA LYS A 84 10.12 -28.67 -0.45
C LYS A 84 10.44 -27.27 0.08
N PRO A 85 9.43 -26.40 0.28
CA PRO A 85 9.66 -25.10 0.89
C PRO A 85 10.47 -25.31 2.17
N GLN A 86 11.61 -24.63 2.30
CA GLN A 86 12.37 -24.70 3.54
C GLN A 86 11.45 -24.25 4.68
N GLU A 87 11.14 -25.14 5.61
CA GLU A 87 10.33 -24.80 6.78
C GLU A 87 11.08 -23.77 7.62
N LYS A 88 10.69 -22.49 7.48
CA LYS A 88 11.22 -21.42 8.32
C LYS A 88 10.90 -21.72 9.79
N SER A 89 11.86 -21.47 10.67
CA SER A 89 11.63 -21.55 12.12
C SER A 89 10.46 -20.66 12.54
N LYS A 90 9.60 -21.16 13.45
CA LYS A 90 8.42 -20.44 13.96
C LYS A 90 8.78 -19.05 14.52
N TRP A 91 9.97 -18.91 15.12
CA TRP A 91 10.46 -17.64 15.66
C TRP A 91 10.78 -16.61 14.59
N VAL A 92 11.35 -17.05 13.46
CA VAL A 92 11.63 -16.17 12.32
C VAL A 92 10.32 -15.68 11.71
N LEU A 93 9.34 -16.58 11.56
CA LEU A 93 8.01 -16.21 11.08
C LEU A 93 7.32 -15.20 12.01
N LEU A 94 7.35 -15.43 13.32
CA LEU A 94 6.77 -14.52 14.30
C LEU A 94 7.44 -13.14 14.28
N TYR A 95 8.77 -13.10 14.17
CA TYR A 95 9.52 -11.85 14.06
C TYR A 95 9.19 -11.09 12.77
N GLU A 96 9.11 -11.77 11.63
CA GLU A 96 8.69 -11.17 10.35
C GLU A 96 7.27 -10.60 10.42
N MET A 97 6.35 -11.33 11.07
CA MET A 97 4.97 -10.87 11.31
C MET A 97 4.92 -9.66 12.23
N LEU A 98 5.63 -9.67 13.37
CA LEU A 98 5.66 -8.55 14.30
C LEU A 98 6.26 -7.30 13.65
N ARG A 99 7.33 -7.46 12.88
CA ARG A 99 7.96 -6.36 12.14
C ARG A 99 7.02 -5.76 11.10
N SER A 100 6.30 -6.59 10.36
CA SER A 100 5.30 -6.15 9.37
C SER A 100 4.12 -5.45 10.05
N PHE A 101 3.64 -6.01 11.17
CA PHE A 101 2.56 -5.43 11.97
C PHE A 101 2.92 -4.04 12.50
N LEU A 102 4.09 -3.91 13.14
CA LEU A 102 4.59 -2.63 13.63
C LEU A 102 4.73 -1.62 12.51
N ARG A 103 5.20 -2.05 11.33
CA ARG A 103 5.29 -1.16 10.16
C ARG A 103 3.93 -0.63 9.71
N GLY A 104 2.90 -1.49 9.65
CA GLY A 104 1.54 -1.06 9.34
C GLY A 104 0.95 -0.13 10.42
N LEU A 105 1.24 -0.38 11.70
CA LEU A 105 0.81 0.48 12.81
C LEU A 105 1.45 1.89 12.75
N LEU A 106 2.74 1.95 12.40
CA LEU A 106 3.49 3.21 12.28
C LEU A 106 2.94 4.16 11.23
N PHE A 107 2.20 3.64 10.24
CA PHE A 107 1.55 4.47 9.23
C PHE A 107 0.51 5.44 9.83
N ALA A 108 -0.18 5.01 10.88
CA ALA A 108 -1.21 5.81 11.55
C ALA A 108 -0.68 6.66 12.73
N LEU A 109 0.59 6.47 13.10
CA LEU A 109 1.22 7.13 14.24
C LEU A 109 1.27 8.68 14.12
N PRO A 110 1.51 9.29 12.94
CA PRO A 110 1.45 10.75 12.79
C PRO A 110 0.08 11.35 13.13
N MET A 111 -1.01 10.65 12.80
CA MET A 111 -2.36 11.09 13.14
C MET A 111 -2.60 10.96 14.65
N ALA A 112 -2.19 9.84 15.26
CA ALA A 112 -2.30 9.63 16.69
C ALA A 112 -1.53 10.70 17.50
N ILE A 113 -0.31 11.08 17.06
CA ILE A 113 0.45 12.21 17.64
C ILE A 113 -0.35 13.51 17.56
N SER A 114 -0.95 13.79 16.41
CA SER A 114 -1.69 15.02 16.17
C SER A 114 -2.93 15.12 17.06
N VAL A 115 -3.67 14.01 17.20
CA VAL A 115 -4.81 13.90 18.14
C VAL A 115 -4.34 14.08 19.57
N PHE A 116 -3.29 13.38 20.00
CA PHE A 116 -2.75 13.50 21.35
C PHE A 116 -2.29 14.93 21.68
N SER A 117 -1.66 15.62 20.72
CA SER A 117 -1.29 17.03 20.84
C SER A 117 -2.52 17.92 21.01
N MET A 118 -3.59 17.68 20.23
CA MET A 118 -4.83 18.44 20.34
C MET A 118 -5.46 18.28 21.73
N LEU A 119 -5.43 17.07 22.31
CA LEU A 119 -6.00 16.82 23.64
C LEU A 119 -5.18 17.43 24.77
N SER A 120 -3.85 17.35 24.68
CA SER A 120 -2.95 17.77 25.75
C SER A 120 -2.60 19.26 25.68
N LEU A 121 -2.23 19.76 24.51
CA LEU A 121 -1.75 21.13 24.28
C LEU A 121 -2.84 22.08 23.76
N LYS A 122 -4.02 21.55 23.37
CA LYS A 122 -5.12 22.29 22.71
C LYS A 122 -4.80 22.80 21.31
N PHE A 123 -3.62 22.49 20.78
CA PHE A 123 -3.21 22.72 19.39
C PHE A 123 -2.44 21.52 18.85
N SER A 124 -2.43 21.41 17.53
CA SER A 124 -1.58 20.49 16.77
C SER A 124 -0.76 21.28 15.76
N LEU A 125 -0.08 20.57 14.86
CA LEU A 125 0.73 21.19 13.82
C LEU A 125 -0.08 22.09 12.86
N TRP A 126 -1.38 21.81 12.66
CA TRP A 126 -2.25 22.57 11.75
C TRP A 126 -3.67 22.82 12.29
N SER A 127 -3.93 22.57 13.57
CA SER A 127 -5.24 22.80 14.20
C SER A 127 -5.09 23.43 15.58
N TYR A 128 -6.10 24.18 16.03
CA TYR A 128 -6.13 24.81 17.35
C TYR A 128 -7.58 24.93 17.85
N GLU A 129 -7.82 24.58 19.13
CA GLU A 129 -9.17 24.48 19.72
C GLU A 129 -9.93 25.81 19.66
N ASN A 130 -9.24 26.93 19.88
CA ASN A 130 -9.87 28.24 19.99
C ASN A 130 -9.85 29.05 18.68
N LEU A 131 -9.64 28.42 17.52
CA LEU A 131 -9.80 29.10 16.24
C LEU A 131 -11.26 29.48 16.00
N SER A 132 -11.48 30.60 15.32
CA SER A 132 -12.81 30.90 14.79
C SER A 132 -13.22 29.86 13.76
N VAL A 133 -14.52 29.61 13.65
CA VAL A 133 -15.06 28.60 12.72
C VAL A 133 -14.73 28.97 11.26
N ASP A 134 -14.63 30.25 10.93
CA ASP A 134 -14.20 30.73 9.60
C ASP A 134 -12.78 30.24 9.25
N LEU A 135 -11.83 30.42 10.18
CA LEU A 135 -10.45 30.01 10.01
C LEU A 135 -10.33 28.48 9.97
N ALA A 136 -11.02 27.80 10.89
CA ALA A 136 -11.06 26.34 10.92
C ALA A 136 -11.61 25.76 9.60
N THR A 137 -12.66 26.37 9.03
CA THR A 137 -13.23 25.99 7.74
C THR A 137 -12.21 26.12 6.61
N CYS A 138 -11.49 27.23 6.54
CA CYS A 138 -10.48 27.45 5.50
C CYS A 138 -9.33 26.45 5.61
N ILE A 139 -8.81 26.22 6.82
CA ILE A 139 -7.73 25.25 7.06
C ILE A 139 -8.20 23.83 6.76
N ALA A 140 -9.43 23.47 7.12
CA ALA A 140 -9.98 22.15 6.89
C ALA A 140 -10.18 21.86 5.38
N ILE A 141 -10.75 22.81 4.62
CA ILE A 141 -10.89 22.66 3.15
C ILE A 141 -9.51 22.60 2.49
N ALA A 142 -8.54 23.41 2.93
CA ALA A 142 -7.16 23.36 2.46
C ALA A 142 -6.51 21.99 2.73
N THR A 143 -6.78 21.42 3.90
CA THR A 143 -6.30 20.09 4.32
C THR A 143 -6.90 19.00 3.43
N ILE A 144 -8.22 19.00 3.22
CA ILE A 144 -8.91 18.05 2.32
C ILE A 144 -8.33 18.13 0.91
N LEU A 145 -8.21 19.34 0.34
CA LEU A 145 -7.69 19.53 -1.01
C LEU A 145 -6.22 19.07 -1.14
N SER A 146 -5.40 19.28 -0.09
CA SER A 146 -4.02 18.81 -0.07
C SER A 146 -3.93 17.27 -0.08
N PHE A 147 -4.78 16.57 0.66
CA PHE A 147 -4.84 15.11 0.65
C PHE A 147 -5.33 14.55 -0.67
N LEU A 148 -6.36 15.16 -1.27
CA LEU A 148 -6.86 14.77 -2.60
C LEU A 148 -5.76 14.88 -3.66
N LEU A 149 -5.02 15.99 -3.67
CA LEU A 149 -3.95 16.21 -4.63
C LEU A 149 -2.81 15.21 -4.44
N VAL A 150 -2.33 15.03 -3.21
CA VAL A 150 -1.14 14.22 -2.94
C VAL A 150 -1.43 12.73 -2.97
N GLY A 151 -2.65 12.31 -2.61
CA GLY A 151 -3.02 10.90 -2.51
C GLY A 151 -2.71 10.06 -3.75
N GLY A 152 -2.99 10.61 -4.93
CA GLY A 152 -2.65 9.95 -6.19
C GLY A 152 -1.14 9.80 -6.39
N PHE A 153 -0.36 10.83 -6.07
CA PHE A 153 1.10 10.74 -6.13
C PHE A 153 1.66 9.75 -5.10
N THR A 154 1.11 9.70 -3.89
CA THR A 154 1.54 8.72 -2.87
C THR A 154 1.43 7.30 -3.40
N GLN A 155 0.30 6.93 -3.99
CA GLN A 155 0.10 5.60 -4.55
C GLN A 155 0.95 5.34 -5.80
N ALA A 156 1.12 6.35 -6.64
CA ALA A 156 1.95 6.26 -7.84
C ALA A 156 3.43 6.00 -7.50
N ILE A 157 3.95 6.77 -6.54
CA ILE A 157 5.32 6.65 -6.06
C ILE A 157 5.47 5.34 -5.29
N ALA A 158 4.50 4.93 -4.47
CA ALA A 158 4.57 3.64 -3.78
C ALA A 158 4.76 2.48 -4.77
N ARG A 159 3.97 2.41 -5.85
CA ARG A 159 4.07 1.30 -6.81
C ARG A 159 5.42 1.23 -7.53
N ARG A 160 5.93 2.34 -8.07
CA ARG A 160 7.20 2.33 -8.83
C ARG A 160 8.43 2.55 -7.95
N GLY A 161 8.33 3.41 -6.95
CA GLY A 161 9.37 3.65 -5.98
C GLY A 161 9.76 2.37 -5.24
N PHE A 162 8.79 1.63 -4.68
CA PHE A 162 9.10 0.35 -4.04
C PHE A 162 9.68 -0.68 -5.01
N PHE A 163 9.17 -0.74 -6.25
CA PHE A 163 9.69 -1.68 -7.26
C PHE A 163 11.20 -1.52 -7.49
N TYR A 164 11.67 -0.30 -7.74
CA TYR A 164 13.11 -0.06 -7.96
C TYR A 164 13.94 -0.21 -6.68
N LEU A 165 13.40 0.21 -5.53
CA LEU A 165 14.10 0.07 -4.25
C LEU A 165 14.25 -1.38 -3.79
N GLN A 166 13.23 -2.22 -4.02
CA GLN A 166 13.28 -3.65 -3.71
C GLN A 166 14.29 -4.40 -4.60
N GLN A 167 14.51 -3.92 -5.83
CA GLN A 167 15.52 -4.45 -6.73
C GLN A 167 16.93 -3.88 -6.50
N GLY A 168 17.11 -2.97 -5.53
CA GLY A 168 18.39 -2.33 -5.22
C GLY A 168 18.79 -1.19 -6.16
N TYR A 169 17.94 -0.79 -7.12
CA TYR A 169 18.20 0.31 -8.06
C TYR A 169 17.83 1.68 -7.47
N TYR A 170 18.57 2.12 -6.45
CA TYR A 170 18.27 3.34 -5.68
C TYR A 170 18.29 4.61 -6.53
N ASN A 171 19.20 4.73 -7.50
CA ASN A 171 19.25 5.89 -8.41
C ASN A 171 17.97 6.01 -9.26
N MET A 172 17.46 4.88 -9.76
CA MET A 172 16.21 4.85 -10.53
C MET A 172 15.00 5.14 -9.64
N GLY A 173 14.99 4.57 -8.44
CA GLY A 173 14.02 4.89 -7.41
C GLY A 173 13.96 6.39 -7.12
N ARG A 174 15.12 7.05 -6.94
CA ARG A 174 15.21 8.50 -6.74
C ARG A 174 14.64 9.26 -7.94
N ARG A 175 15.11 8.98 -9.16
CA ARG A 175 14.69 9.69 -10.38
C ARG A 175 13.17 9.66 -10.57
N ILE A 176 12.55 8.49 -10.41
CA ILE A 176 11.09 8.35 -10.55
C ILE A 176 10.35 9.02 -9.41
N THR A 177 10.84 8.87 -8.18
CA THR A 177 10.21 9.50 -7.01
C THR A 177 10.18 11.02 -7.15
N PHE A 178 11.32 11.64 -7.48
CA PHE A 178 11.39 13.09 -7.69
C PHE A 178 10.69 13.57 -8.97
N TYR A 179 10.55 12.72 -9.99
CA TYR A 179 9.71 13.02 -11.16
C TYR A 179 8.24 13.20 -10.74
N PHE A 180 7.68 12.27 -9.98
CA PHE A 180 6.31 12.37 -9.49
C PHE A 180 6.13 13.50 -8.47
N ILE A 181 7.11 13.76 -7.60
CA ILE A 181 7.07 14.94 -6.71
C ILE A 181 7.02 16.24 -7.53
N ARG A 182 7.84 16.35 -8.59
CA ARG A 182 7.81 17.53 -9.47
C ARG A 182 6.45 17.69 -10.15
N LEU A 183 5.86 16.60 -10.64
CA LEU A 183 4.50 16.63 -11.16
C LEU A 183 3.47 17.04 -10.09
N GLY A 184 3.65 16.60 -8.85
CA GLY A 184 2.85 17.02 -7.71
C GLY A 184 2.92 18.52 -7.46
N TYR A 185 4.11 19.13 -7.51
CA TYR A 185 4.26 20.58 -7.38
C TYR A 185 3.69 21.35 -8.57
N ILE A 186 3.83 20.83 -9.80
CA ILE A 186 3.19 21.43 -10.99
C ILE A 186 1.67 21.39 -10.84
N LEU A 187 1.10 20.25 -10.42
CA LEU A 187 -0.33 20.12 -10.21
C LEU A 187 -0.81 21.01 -9.05
N CYS A 188 -0.02 21.16 -8.00
CA CYS A 188 -0.30 22.10 -6.91
C CYS A 188 -0.39 23.53 -7.42
N ALA A 189 0.59 23.99 -8.20
CA ALA A 189 0.57 25.31 -8.82
C ALA A 189 -0.63 25.51 -9.76
N LEU A 190 -0.98 24.50 -10.56
CA LEU A 190 -2.16 24.53 -11.43
C LEU A 190 -3.46 24.65 -10.61
N THR A 191 -3.58 23.87 -9.54
CA THR A 191 -4.74 23.92 -8.63
C THR A 191 -4.88 25.29 -7.97
N ILE A 192 -3.77 25.93 -7.56
CA ILE A 192 -3.80 27.31 -7.05
C ILE A 192 -4.38 28.25 -8.10
N VAL A 193 -3.91 28.19 -9.35
CA VAL A 193 -4.42 29.04 -10.42
C VAL A 193 -5.93 28.83 -10.61
N VAL A 194 -6.39 27.58 -10.68
CA VAL A 194 -7.81 27.25 -10.82
C VAL A 194 -8.63 27.78 -9.65
N VAL A 195 -8.18 27.56 -8.41
CA VAL A 195 -8.90 28.01 -7.21
C VAL A 195 -8.91 29.54 -7.09
N CYS A 196 -7.82 30.22 -7.46
CA CYS A 196 -7.78 31.68 -7.56
C CYS A 196 -8.79 32.20 -8.59
N LEU A 197 -8.87 31.60 -9.79
CA LEU A 197 -9.85 31.98 -10.80
C LEU A 197 -11.29 31.78 -10.30
N ILE A 198 -11.57 30.65 -9.65
CA ILE A 198 -12.88 30.38 -9.05
C ILE A 198 -13.20 31.44 -7.98
N ASN A 199 -12.26 31.77 -7.09
CA ASN A 199 -12.52 32.77 -6.04
C ASN A 199 -12.73 34.17 -6.62
N ILE A 200 -12.04 34.55 -7.69
CA ILE A 200 -12.24 35.84 -8.37
C ILE A 200 -13.64 35.92 -9.01
N ILE A 201 -14.10 34.82 -9.64
CA ILE A 201 -15.39 34.79 -10.34
C ILE A 201 -16.56 34.75 -9.35
N PHE A 202 -16.46 33.92 -8.31
CA PHE A 202 -17.58 33.62 -7.41
C PHE A 202 -17.49 34.31 -6.05
N ASN A 203 -16.37 34.96 -5.72
CA ASN A 203 -16.11 35.60 -4.42
C ASN A 203 -16.46 34.69 -3.22
N LEU A 204 -16.05 33.42 -3.29
CA LEU A 204 -16.42 32.40 -2.30
C LEU A 204 -15.88 32.72 -0.91
N LEU A 205 -14.67 33.26 -0.81
CA LEU A 205 -14.01 33.61 0.44
C LEU A 205 -13.44 35.04 0.40
N PRO A 206 -13.57 35.80 1.50
CA PRO A 206 -12.86 37.06 1.71
C PRO A 206 -11.35 36.90 1.53
N TYR A 207 -10.68 37.95 1.05
CA TYR A 207 -9.25 37.92 0.71
C TYR A 207 -8.33 37.38 1.82
N HIS A 208 -8.58 37.77 3.08
CA HIS A 208 -7.77 37.33 4.22
C HIS A 208 -7.90 35.82 4.49
N LEU A 209 -9.13 35.29 4.47
CA LEU A 209 -9.40 33.85 4.64
C LEU A 209 -8.86 33.05 3.44
N PHE A 210 -9.01 33.60 2.24
CA PHE A 210 -8.52 32.97 1.02
C PHE A 210 -6.98 32.84 1.02
N LEU A 211 -6.26 33.84 1.50
CA LEU A 211 -4.80 33.78 1.65
C LEU A 211 -4.39 32.68 2.64
N ILE A 212 -5.07 32.57 3.77
CA ILE A 212 -4.81 31.52 4.77
C ILE A 212 -5.08 30.14 4.17
N PHE A 213 -6.21 29.97 3.48
CA PHE A 213 -6.54 28.75 2.73
C PHE A 213 -5.41 28.36 1.76
N LEU A 214 -4.91 29.31 0.95
CA LEU A 214 -3.84 29.05 -0.01
C LEU A 214 -2.52 28.66 0.68
N LEU A 215 -2.15 29.35 1.75
CA LEU A 215 -0.92 29.07 2.50
C LEU A 215 -0.94 27.66 3.09
N TYR A 216 -2.02 27.30 3.80
CA TYR A 216 -2.15 25.97 4.37
C TYR A 216 -2.21 24.90 3.27
N PHE A 217 -2.93 25.14 2.17
CA PHE A 217 -3.00 24.19 1.06
C PHE A 217 -1.61 23.89 0.48
N VAL A 218 -0.80 24.92 0.22
CA VAL A 218 0.56 24.76 -0.29
C VAL A 218 1.44 24.04 0.71
N PHE A 219 1.53 24.54 1.94
CA PHE A 219 2.48 24.01 2.92
C PHE A 219 2.14 22.58 3.36
N LEU A 220 0.85 22.24 3.51
CA LEU A 220 0.43 20.87 3.77
C LEU A 220 0.77 19.95 2.58
N THR A 221 0.53 20.40 1.34
CA THR A 221 0.94 19.65 0.14
C THR A 221 2.45 19.37 0.11
N LEU A 222 3.28 20.33 0.51
CA LEU A 222 4.73 20.14 0.62
C LEU A 222 5.08 19.07 1.65
N ILE A 223 4.45 19.10 2.84
CA ILE A 223 4.64 18.07 3.87
C ILE A 223 4.28 16.71 3.30
N TRP A 224 3.07 16.52 2.79
CA TRP A 224 2.55 15.21 2.34
C TRP A 224 3.41 14.57 1.23
N LEU A 225 3.94 15.38 0.31
CA LEU A 225 4.88 14.90 -0.71
C LEU A 225 6.22 14.44 -0.09
N SER A 226 6.71 15.13 0.93
CA SER A 226 7.88 14.69 1.70
C SER A 226 7.61 13.41 2.49
N VAL A 227 6.42 13.26 3.09
CA VAL A 227 6.02 12.05 3.84
C VAL A 227 6.07 10.83 2.94
N THR A 228 5.53 10.97 1.73
CA THR A 228 5.49 9.89 0.73
C THR A 228 6.88 9.31 0.49
N VAL A 229 7.91 10.15 0.42
CA VAL A 229 9.29 9.71 0.25
C VAL A 229 9.80 8.94 1.46
N MET A 230 9.56 9.44 2.67
CA MET A 230 9.99 8.80 3.91
C MET A 230 9.36 7.42 4.10
N TYR A 231 8.07 7.30 3.76
CA TYR A 231 7.36 6.04 3.77
C TYR A 231 8.01 5.01 2.84
N ILE A 232 8.39 5.43 1.64
CA ILE A 232 9.00 4.57 0.62
C ILE A 232 10.41 4.13 1.01
N LEU A 233 11.17 5.01 1.66
CA LEU A 233 12.49 4.70 2.20
C LEU A 233 12.45 3.90 3.52
N ARG A 234 11.25 3.50 3.98
CA ARG A 234 11.03 2.79 5.25
C ARG A 234 11.61 3.56 6.46
N LYS A 235 11.36 4.87 6.49
CA LYS A 235 11.77 5.82 7.53
C LYS A 235 10.57 6.47 8.21
N GLU A 236 9.52 5.69 8.47
CA GLU A 236 8.24 6.14 9.03
C GLU A 236 8.42 6.80 10.43
N PHE A 237 9.36 6.30 11.24
CA PHE A 237 9.73 6.91 12.53
C PHE A 237 10.28 8.32 12.41
N ILE A 238 11.07 8.58 11.36
CA ILE A 238 11.67 9.90 11.15
C ILE A 238 10.59 10.91 10.86
N PHE A 239 9.61 10.54 10.02
CA PHE A 239 8.48 11.41 9.74
C PHE A 239 7.63 11.70 10.99
N SER A 240 7.34 10.67 11.80
CA SER A 240 6.63 10.87 13.08
C SER A 240 7.40 11.81 14.02
N GLY A 241 8.73 11.66 14.07
CA GLY A 241 9.62 12.58 14.80
C GLY A 241 9.61 14.01 14.26
N LEU A 242 9.49 14.20 12.94
CA LEU A 242 9.36 15.53 12.33
C LEU A 242 8.03 16.20 12.71
N ILE A 243 6.94 15.45 12.82
CA ILE A 243 5.65 15.99 13.28
C ILE A 243 5.74 16.43 14.75
N LEU A 244 6.34 15.61 15.62
CA LEU A 244 6.61 15.98 17.01
C LEU A 244 7.49 17.24 17.10
N LEU A 245 8.54 17.31 16.27
CA LEU A 245 9.40 18.49 16.20
C LEU A 245 8.62 19.73 15.74
N GLY A 246 7.74 19.58 14.75
CA GLY A 246 6.86 20.66 14.29
C GLY A 246 5.95 21.17 15.41
N ILE A 247 5.28 20.26 16.12
CA ILE A 247 4.44 20.61 17.28
C ILE A 247 5.26 21.30 18.37
N PHE A 248 6.48 20.82 18.64
CA PHE A 248 7.39 21.46 19.58
C PHE A 248 7.78 22.89 19.15
N ILE A 249 8.03 23.11 17.86
CA ILE A 249 8.27 24.46 17.31
C ILE A 249 7.04 25.35 17.51
N VAL A 250 5.83 24.84 17.25
CA VAL A 250 4.58 25.59 17.53
C VAL A 250 4.51 25.92 19.02
N PHE A 251 4.79 24.98 19.92
CA PHE A 251 4.81 25.22 21.36
C PHE A 251 5.79 26.33 21.75
N VAL A 252 7.01 26.32 21.23
CA VAL A 252 8.01 27.37 21.51
C VAL A 252 7.53 28.73 20.98
N LEU A 253 7.06 28.81 19.74
CA LEU A 253 6.66 30.07 19.12
C LEU A 253 5.38 30.64 19.75
N PHE A 254 4.36 29.81 19.95
CA PHE A 254 3.05 30.20 20.44
C PHE A 254 3.02 30.39 21.96
N VAL A 255 3.56 29.43 22.73
CA VAL A 255 3.45 29.44 24.20
C VAL A 255 4.56 30.28 24.83
N LEU A 256 5.82 30.08 24.41
CA LEU A 256 6.95 30.76 25.04
C LEU A 256 7.17 32.17 24.46
N LEU A 257 7.16 32.29 23.14
CA LEU A 257 7.41 33.56 22.44
C LEU A 257 6.14 34.39 22.20
N LYS A 258 4.95 33.84 22.50
CA LYS A 258 3.65 34.50 22.36
C LYS A 258 3.38 35.05 20.96
N ILE A 259 3.94 34.40 19.94
CA ILE A 259 3.65 34.70 18.54
C ILE A 259 2.26 34.14 18.21
N ASP A 260 1.54 34.79 17.30
CA ASP A 260 0.24 34.31 16.83
C ASP A 260 0.29 32.84 16.36
N ILE A 261 -0.79 32.10 16.62
CA ILE A 261 -0.88 30.66 16.38
C ILE A 261 -0.77 30.31 14.88
N LEU A 262 -1.38 31.10 13.99
CA LEU A 262 -1.36 30.83 12.56
C LEU A 262 0.06 30.99 12.02
N PHE A 263 0.75 32.06 12.42
CA PHE A 263 2.15 32.26 12.06
C PHE A 263 3.05 31.16 12.62
N SER A 264 2.84 30.78 13.87
CA SER A 264 3.60 29.70 14.53
C SER A 264 3.45 28.36 13.79
N GLN A 265 2.22 28.01 13.40
CA GLN A 265 1.92 26.80 12.63
C GLN A 265 2.54 26.86 11.23
N LEU A 266 2.38 27.97 10.49
CA LEU A 266 2.96 28.12 9.16
C LEU A 266 4.49 27.99 9.17
N ILE A 267 5.16 28.60 10.14
CA ILE A 267 6.62 28.47 10.31
C ILE A 267 7.00 27.02 10.60
N ALA A 268 6.30 26.35 11.52
CA ALA A 268 6.57 24.96 11.87
C ALA A 268 6.35 24.02 10.67
N ILE A 269 5.24 24.19 9.94
CA ILE A 269 4.91 23.37 8.76
C ILE A 269 5.96 23.60 7.66
N ALA A 270 6.35 24.85 7.39
CA ALA A 270 7.39 25.19 6.42
C ALA A 270 8.75 24.57 6.81
N PHE A 271 9.12 24.64 8.08
CA PHE A 271 10.35 24.05 8.59
C PHE A 271 10.34 22.52 8.46
N VAL A 272 9.25 21.86 8.86
CA VAL A 272 9.07 20.41 8.73
C VAL A 272 9.11 19.97 7.27
N ALA A 273 8.45 20.70 6.36
CA ALA A 273 8.47 20.41 4.94
C ALA A 273 9.88 20.51 4.34
N LEU A 274 10.60 21.58 4.66
CA LEU A 274 11.97 21.80 4.17
C LEU A 274 12.91 20.73 4.72
N LEU A 275 12.88 20.48 6.03
CA LEU A 275 13.72 19.47 6.67
C LEU A 275 13.40 18.07 6.14
N GLY A 276 12.13 17.75 5.95
CA GLY A 276 11.68 16.50 5.34
C GLY A 276 12.28 16.30 3.95
N MET A 277 12.20 17.31 3.08
CA MET A 277 12.76 17.25 1.73
C MET A 277 14.30 17.12 1.72
N VAL A 278 14.99 17.82 2.61
CA VAL A 278 16.45 17.70 2.79
C VAL A 278 16.83 16.28 3.24
N LEU A 279 16.12 15.74 4.23
CA LEU A 279 16.33 14.37 4.70
C LEU A 279 16.03 13.34 3.60
N SER A 280 15.00 13.56 2.79
CA SER A 280 14.68 12.71 1.64
C SER A 280 15.86 12.63 0.67
N LEU A 281 16.43 13.77 0.29
CA LEU A 281 17.62 13.84 -0.57
C LEU A 281 18.83 13.16 0.08
N TYR A 282 19.05 13.39 1.37
CA TYR A 282 20.13 12.78 2.13
C TYR A 282 20.04 11.25 2.13
N PHE A 283 18.86 10.68 2.43
CA PHE A 283 18.68 9.24 2.47
C PHE A 283 18.85 8.60 1.10
N PHE A 284 18.28 9.18 0.04
CA PHE A 284 18.52 8.67 -1.31
C PHE A 284 20.00 8.69 -1.68
N LYS A 285 20.71 9.80 -1.40
CA LYS A 285 22.16 9.89 -1.68
C LYS A 285 22.97 8.87 -0.86
N ARG A 286 22.53 8.55 0.35
CA ARG A 286 23.16 7.52 1.19
C ARG A 286 22.95 6.11 0.63
N GLU A 287 21.75 5.80 0.16
CA GLU A 287 21.47 4.47 -0.41
C GLU A 287 22.07 4.31 -1.82
N GLU A 288 22.11 5.36 -2.64
CA GLU A 288 22.82 5.37 -3.93
C GLU A 288 24.31 5.04 -3.80
N LYS A 289 24.96 5.44 -2.69
CA LYS A 289 26.36 5.08 -2.42
C LYS A 289 26.56 3.59 -2.14
N ARG A 290 25.49 2.89 -1.74
CA ARG A 290 25.50 1.45 -1.44
C ARG A 290 25.04 0.61 -2.63
N GLU A 291 24.56 1.25 -3.70
CA GLU A 291 24.15 0.58 -4.93
C GLU A 291 25.36 -0.08 -5.60
N GLU A 292 25.23 -1.37 -5.91
CA GLU A 292 26.26 -2.11 -6.64
C GLU A 292 26.43 -1.53 -8.05
N LYS A 293 27.67 -1.29 -8.46
CA LYS A 293 27.98 -0.73 -9.78
C LYS A 293 27.90 -1.82 -10.85
N GLY A 294 26.68 -2.25 -11.18
CA GLY A 294 26.38 -3.20 -12.25
C GLY A 294 25.90 -2.53 -13.54
N ILE A 295 25.35 -3.34 -14.47
CA ILE A 295 24.70 -2.83 -15.68
C ILE A 295 23.45 -2.06 -15.26
N VAL A 296 23.50 -0.73 -15.43
CA VAL A 296 22.41 0.15 -15.04
C VAL A 296 21.24 -0.02 -16.01
N PRO A 297 20.05 -0.49 -15.57
CA PRO A 297 18.90 -0.59 -16.45
C PRO A 297 18.47 0.80 -16.93
N LYS A 298 18.18 0.94 -18.23
CA LYS A 298 17.67 2.21 -18.77
C LYS A 298 16.23 2.42 -18.31
N LEU A 299 15.93 3.64 -17.86
CA LEU A 299 14.54 4.01 -17.55
C LEU A 299 13.69 3.93 -18.82
N PRO A 300 12.54 3.23 -18.77
CA PRO A 300 11.52 3.34 -19.81
C PRO A 300 11.09 4.80 -19.99
N ARG A 301 10.50 5.11 -21.15
CA ARG A 301 9.97 6.46 -21.42
C ARG A 301 9.02 6.88 -20.29
N LEU A 302 9.18 8.09 -19.77
CA LEU A 302 8.39 8.61 -18.64
C LEU A 302 6.88 8.58 -18.91
N ALA A 303 6.46 8.76 -20.17
CA ALA A 303 5.06 8.61 -20.59
C ALA A 303 4.52 7.19 -20.34
N VAL A 304 5.31 6.15 -20.62
CA VAL A 304 4.93 4.75 -20.37
C VAL A 304 4.84 4.48 -18.88
N ILE A 305 5.79 5.00 -18.09
CA ILE A 305 5.76 4.87 -16.63
C ILE A 305 4.49 5.53 -16.07
N THR A 306 4.17 6.74 -16.53
CA THR A 306 2.98 7.49 -16.09
C THR A 306 1.71 6.73 -16.45
N TYR A 307 1.60 6.21 -17.67
CA TYR A 307 0.45 5.41 -18.12
C TYR A 307 0.25 4.15 -17.26
N LEU A 308 1.32 3.40 -16.99
CA LEU A 308 1.25 2.16 -16.20
C LEU A 308 0.86 2.40 -14.74
N VAL A 309 1.17 3.58 -14.21
CA VAL A 309 0.90 3.94 -12.81
C VAL A 309 -0.41 4.70 -12.64
N MET A 310 -0.99 5.23 -13.72
CA MET A 310 -2.22 6.01 -13.69
C MET A 310 -3.38 5.35 -12.91
N PRO A 311 -3.63 4.03 -13.02
CA PRO A 311 -4.66 3.40 -12.20
C PRO A 311 -4.42 3.49 -10.68
N TYR A 312 -3.16 3.45 -10.23
CA TYR A 312 -2.79 3.64 -8.82
C TYR A 312 -2.95 5.10 -8.41
N PHE A 313 -2.59 6.04 -9.30
CA PHE A 313 -2.84 7.47 -9.07
C PHE A 313 -4.33 7.76 -8.87
N ILE A 314 -5.18 7.24 -9.77
CA ILE A 314 -6.63 7.38 -9.67
C ILE A 314 -7.13 6.81 -8.34
N TYR A 315 -6.67 5.62 -7.95
CA TYR A 315 -7.06 5.05 -6.65
C TYR A 315 -6.72 5.98 -5.50
N GLY A 316 -5.49 6.51 -5.46
CA GLY A 316 -5.05 7.38 -4.37
C GLY A 316 -5.93 8.63 -4.23
N PHE A 317 -6.29 9.26 -5.36
CA PHE A 317 -7.24 10.37 -5.37
C PHE A 317 -8.64 9.93 -4.88
N LEU A 318 -9.17 8.83 -5.43
CA LEU A 318 -10.50 8.32 -5.08
C LEU A 318 -10.58 7.90 -3.61
N TYR A 319 -9.51 7.36 -3.02
CA TYR A 319 -9.46 6.96 -1.63
C TYR A 319 -9.63 8.15 -0.68
N PHE A 320 -8.86 9.23 -0.87
CA PHE A 320 -9.04 10.42 -0.05
C PHE A 320 -10.36 11.11 -0.34
N PHE A 321 -10.85 11.08 -1.60
CA PHE A 321 -12.19 11.60 -1.90
C PHE A 321 -13.27 10.83 -1.15
N PHE A 322 -13.18 9.51 -1.11
CA PHE A 322 -14.09 8.66 -0.33
C PHE A 322 -14.07 9.00 1.17
N LEU A 323 -12.89 9.26 1.75
CA LEU A 323 -12.76 9.60 3.18
C LEU A 323 -13.31 10.97 3.56
N TYR A 324 -13.36 11.92 2.63
CA TYR A 324 -13.73 13.31 2.91
C TYR A 324 -15.08 13.73 2.34
N VAL A 325 -15.70 12.94 1.45
CA VAL A 325 -16.94 13.34 0.79
C VAL A 325 -18.11 13.48 1.77
N ASP A 326 -18.21 12.63 2.79
CA ASP A 326 -19.25 12.73 3.82
C ASP A 326 -19.13 14.02 4.64
N ARG A 327 -17.90 14.44 4.96
CA ARG A 327 -17.63 15.72 5.63
C ARG A 327 -18.08 16.90 4.79
N VAL A 328 -17.75 16.90 3.50
CA VAL A 328 -18.21 17.96 2.58
C VAL A 328 -19.74 18.01 2.52
N MET A 329 -20.42 16.85 2.54
CA MET A 329 -21.89 16.80 2.62
C MET A 329 -22.38 17.35 3.95
N ALA A 330 -21.86 16.89 5.10
CA ALA A 330 -22.28 17.36 6.41
C ALA A 330 -22.04 18.88 6.60
N TRP A 331 -20.90 19.39 6.15
CA TRP A 331 -20.53 20.81 6.25
C TRP A 331 -21.31 21.72 5.32
N SER A 332 -21.92 21.18 4.26
CA SER A 332 -22.77 21.95 3.34
C SER A 332 -24.26 21.89 3.73
N ALA A 333 -24.61 21.22 4.83
CA ALA A 333 -25.98 21.18 5.32
C ALA A 333 -26.37 22.52 5.98
N ASN A 334 -27.55 23.03 5.63
CA ASN A 334 -28.06 24.32 6.08
C ASN A 334 -28.16 24.37 7.61
N SER A 335 -27.76 25.51 8.19
CA SER A 335 -28.05 25.88 9.57
C SER A 335 -28.47 27.34 9.67
N GLU A 336 -28.98 27.75 10.85
CA GLU A 336 -29.43 29.11 11.12
C GLU A 336 -28.38 30.19 10.81
N PHE A 337 -27.10 29.88 11.02
CA PHE A 337 -25.98 30.75 10.63
C PHE A 337 -24.96 29.96 9.79
N MET A 338 -24.76 30.41 8.55
CA MET A 338 -23.84 29.77 7.59
C MET A 338 -23.31 30.82 6.59
N PRO A 339 -22.21 31.52 6.93
CA PRO A 339 -21.65 32.58 6.08
C PRO A 339 -21.13 32.12 4.70
N PHE A 340 -20.73 30.86 4.59
CA PHE A 340 -20.14 30.26 3.38
C PHE A 340 -20.88 28.98 3.01
N PHE A 341 -20.78 28.55 1.74
CA PHE A 341 -21.44 27.32 1.25
C PHE A 341 -20.97 26.04 1.95
N ILE A 342 -19.76 26.06 2.52
CA ILE A 342 -19.20 24.98 3.35
C ILE A 342 -18.87 25.59 4.70
N TRP A 343 -19.35 24.99 5.77
CA TRP A 343 -19.16 25.48 7.13
C TRP A 343 -18.67 24.37 8.06
N PHE A 344 -17.51 24.56 8.66
CA PHE A 344 -16.88 23.55 9.50
C PHE A 344 -17.74 23.19 10.72
N ARG A 345 -17.94 21.88 10.94
CA ARG A 345 -18.68 21.33 12.07
C ARG A 345 -17.70 20.60 12.98
N GLY A 346 -17.18 21.29 14.00
CA GLY A 346 -16.20 20.74 14.94
C GLY A 346 -16.65 19.44 15.60
N ASP A 347 -17.90 19.37 16.06
CA ASP A 347 -18.47 18.17 16.71
C ASP A 347 -18.51 16.95 15.78
N TYR A 348 -18.82 17.18 14.50
CA TYR A 348 -18.84 16.12 13.48
C TYR A 348 -17.42 15.62 13.20
N GLU A 349 -16.47 16.55 13.03
CA GLU A 349 -15.07 16.21 12.73
C GLU A 349 -14.40 15.48 13.89
N LEU A 350 -14.63 15.94 15.12
CA LEU A 350 -14.05 15.36 16.32
C LEU A 350 -14.44 13.88 16.48
N GLY A 351 -15.72 13.56 16.26
CA GLY A 351 -16.21 12.17 16.29
C GLY A 351 -15.54 11.30 15.23
N LEU A 352 -15.32 11.81 14.02
CA LEU A 352 -14.64 11.07 12.94
C LEU A 352 -13.14 10.87 13.21
N ASP A 353 -12.46 11.88 13.74
CA ASP A 353 -11.02 11.85 14.02
C ASP A 353 -10.68 10.84 15.11
N PHE A 354 -11.52 10.74 16.15
CA PHE A 354 -11.38 9.68 17.15
C PHE A 354 -11.65 8.29 16.58
N ALA A 355 -12.69 8.15 15.77
CA ALA A 355 -13.02 6.87 15.16
C ALA A 355 -11.95 6.38 14.17
N LEU A 356 -11.22 7.29 13.52
CA LEU A 356 -10.09 6.98 12.63
C LEU A 356 -8.98 6.18 13.33
N LEU A 357 -8.79 6.35 14.65
CA LEU A 357 -7.83 5.57 15.44
C LEU A 357 -8.17 4.06 15.43
N ALA A 358 -9.43 3.69 15.20
CA ALA A 358 -9.82 2.30 15.10
C ALA A 358 -9.18 1.58 13.89
N LEU A 359 -8.72 2.31 12.86
CA LEU A 359 -8.01 1.71 11.73
C LEU A 359 -6.57 1.30 12.03
N MET A 360 -5.97 1.77 13.14
CA MET A 360 -4.56 1.54 13.45
C MET A 360 -4.18 0.05 13.47
N LEU A 361 -4.93 -0.75 14.23
CA LEU A 361 -4.68 -2.18 14.41
C LEU A 361 -4.94 -2.99 13.12
N PRO A 362 -6.08 -2.86 12.41
CA PRO A 362 -6.32 -3.63 11.20
C PRO A 362 -5.41 -3.25 10.02
N LEU A 363 -4.88 -2.02 9.96
CA LEU A 363 -3.83 -1.68 8.99
C LEU A 363 -2.53 -2.45 9.27
N GLY A 364 -2.16 -2.60 10.54
CA GLY A 364 -1.07 -3.49 10.97
C GLY A 364 -1.28 -4.93 10.52
N VAL A 365 -2.49 -5.47 10.72
CA VAL A 365 -2.84 -6.84 10.28
C VAL A 365 -2.81 -6.96 8.76
N SER A 366 -3.33 -5.98 8.03
CA SER A 366 -3.36 -6.00 6.56
C SER A 366 -1.96 -6.07 5.95
N GLU A 367 -0.98 -5.37 6.53
CA GLU A 367 0.43 -5.45 6.12
C GLU A 367 1.00 -6.86 6.34
N VAL A 368 0.66 -7.52 7.46
CA VAL A 368 1.06 -8.91 7.73
C VAL A 368 0.44 -9.87 6.72
N VAL A 369 -0.85 -9.72 6.45
CA VAL A 369 -1.59 -10.57 5.50
C VAL A 369 -0.93 -10.50 4.14
N VAL A 370 -0.64 -9.30 3.64
CA VAL A 370 -0.10 -9.10 2.29
C VAL A 370 1.32 -9.65 2.20
N ASN A 371 2.18 -9.34 3.17
CA ASN A 371 3.55 -9.88 3.18
C ASN A 371 3.55 -11.42 3.24
N LYS A 372 2.70 -12.00 4.08
CA LYS A 372 2.61 -13.46 4.20
C LYS A 372 2.03 -14.12 2.95
N MET A 373 0.96 -13.55 2.41
CA MET A 373 0.33 -14.05 1.20
C MET A 373 1.26 -13.98 -0.02
N MET A 374 2.08 -12.94 -0.15
CA MET A 374 3.08 -12.85 -1.23
C MET A 374 4.21 -13.86 -1.08
N GLN A 375 4.72 -14.07 0.14
CA GLN A 375 5.71 -15.11 0.41
C GLN A 375 5.15 -16.51 0.09
N ASP A 376 3.95 -16.80 0.59
CA ASP A 376 3.31 -18.10 0.36
C ASP A 376 3.01 -18.32 -1.14
N LEU A 377 2.72 -17.26 -1.90
CA LEU A 377 2.51 -17.31 -3.34
C LEU A 377 3.81 -17.65 -4.09
N GLU A 378 4.92 -17.02 -3.73
CA GLU A 378 6.24 -17.30 -4.32
C GLU A 378 6.71 -18.73 -4.01
N ASP A 379 6.52 -19.19 -2.77
CA ASP A 379 6.87 -20.54 -2.35
C ASP A 379 5.99 -21.60 -3.04
N SER A 380 4.69 -21.31 -3.19
CA SER A 380 3.74 -22.22 -3.85
C SER A 380 4.01 -22.36 -5.35
N GLN A 381 4.45 -21.30 -6.04
CA GLN A 381 4.82 -21.42 -7.47
C GLN A 381 5.93 -22.44 -7.73
N LYS A 382 6.83 -22.62 -6.75
CA LYS A 382 7.93 -23.58 -6.83
C LYS A 382 7.50 -25.01 -6.46
N GLY A 383 6.28 -25.18 -5.91
CA GLY A 383 5.79 -26.42 -5.31
C GLY A 383 4.66 -27.13 -6.06
N TYR A 384 3.93 -26.43 -6.93
CA TYR A 384 2.80 -26.99 -7.67
C TYR A 384 3.15 -27.20 -9.15
N SER A 385 2.81 -28.37 -9.67
CA SER A 385 2.81 -28.64 -11.11
C SER A 385 1.70 -27.83 -11.81
N GLY A 386 1.90 -27.44 -13.07
CA GLY A 386 0.90 -26.72 -13.88
C GLY A 386 -0.46 -27.46 -14.02
N PHE A 387 -0.51 -28.75 -13.70
CA PHE A 387 -1.74 -29.54 -13.68
C PHE A 387 -2.55 -29.42 -12.38
N GLU A 388 -2.04 -28.74 -11.35
CA GLU A 388 -2.71 -28.59 -10.04
C GLU A 388 -3.23 -27.17 -9.76
N ILE A 389 -3.36 -26.33 -10.79
CA ILE A 389 -3.77 -24.92 -10.69
C ILE A 389 -5.07 -24.72 -9.89
N GLU A 390 -6.07 -25.58 -10.08
CA GLU A 390 -7.31 -25.47 -9.32
C GLU A 390 -7.12 -25.67 -7.81
N ARG A 391 -6.19 -26.55 -7.40
CA ARG A 391 -5.90 -26.78 -5.98
C ARG A 391 -5.21 -25.56 -5.39
N LEU A 392 -4.30 -24.93 -6.12
CA LEU A 392 -3.65 -23.68 -5.76
C LEU A 392 -4.70 -22.56 -5.55
N CYS A 393 -5.59 -22.35 -6.52
CA CYS A 393 -6.65 -21.34 -6.42
C CYS A 393 -7.58 -21.58 -5.22
N ARG A 394 -8.01 -22.83 -5.01
CA ARG A 394 -8.83 -23.23 -3.84
C ARG A 394 -8.07 -23.03 -2.52
N HIS A 395 -6.76 -23.27 -2.48
CA HIS A 395 -5.93 -23.04 -1.31
C HIS A 395 -5.86 -21.54 -0.95
N PHE A 396 -5.53 -20.68 -1.92
CA PHE A 396 -5.46 -19.23 -1.70
C PHE A 396 -6.82 -18.61 -1.36
N LEU A 397 -7.91 -19.12 -1.91
CA LEU A 397 -9.27 -18.71 -1.49
C LEU A 397 -9.52 -19.04 -0.03
N LYS A 398 -9.18 -20.24 0.44
CA LYS A 398 -9.34 -20.61 1.87
C LYS A 398 -8.45 -19.76 2.76
N LEU A 399 -7.20 -19.52 2.35
CA LEU A 399 -6.25 -18.66 3.06
C LEU A 399 -6.81 -17.23 3.18
N TYR A 400 -7.37 -16.69 2.08
CA TYR A 400 -8.00 -15.38 2.06
C TYR A 400 -9.16 -15.29 3.06
N HIS A 401 -10.09 -16.24 3.06
CA HIS A 401 -11.23 -16.20 4.01
C HIS A 401 -10.78 -16.27 5.47
N LYS A 402 -9.73 -17.05 5.77
CA LYS A 402 -9.12 -17.09 7.10
C LYS A 402 -8.56 -15.73 7.49
N TRP A 403 -7.77 -15.10 6.61
CA TRP A 403 -7.22 -13.78 6.88
C TRP A 403 -8.29 -12.69 6.93
N PHE A 404 -9.35 -12.80 6.14
CA PHE A 404 -10.48 -11.89 6.16
C PHE A 404 -11.17 -11.92 7.53
N LEU A 405 -11.37 -13.12 8.09
CA LEU A 405 -11.89 -13.28 9.44
C LEU A 405 -10.94 -12.71 10.50
N VAL A 406 -9.63 -12.94 10.39
CA VAL A 406 -8.63 -12.39 11.31
C VAL A 406 -8.66 -10.85 11.29
N THR A 407 -8.71 -10.24 10.12
CA THR A 407 -8.82 -8.78 9.98
C THR A 407 -10.14 -8.24 10.52
N ALA A 408 -11.26 -8.95 10.32
CA ALA A 408 -12.55 -8.56 10.90
C ALA A 408 -12.51 -8.59 12.44
N VAL A 409 -12.00 -9.67 13.04
CA VAL A 409 -11.83 -9.78 14.50
C VAL A 409 -10.89 -8.69 15.03
N ALA A 410 -9.76 -8.47 14.36
CA ALA A 410 -8.82 -7.40 14.70
C ALA A 410 -9.47 -6.01 14.64
N SER A 411 -10.32 -5.76 13.65
CA SER A 411 -11.06 -4.49 13.51
C SER A 411 -12.07 -4.31 14.64
N VAL A 412 -12.82 -5.35 15.01
CA VAL A 412 -13.76 -5.33 16.16
C VAL A 412 -12.99 -5.04 17.46
N VAL A 413 -11.89 -5.73 17.70
CA VAL A 413 -11.04 -5.51 18.88
C VAL A 413 -10.52 -4.06 18.90
N SER A 414 -10.08 -3.53 17.76
CA SER A 414 -9.63 -2.14 17.66
C SER A 414 -10.73 -1.14 18.01
N CYS A 415 -11.95 -1.33 17.46
CA CYS A 415 -13.10 -0.48 17.78
C CYS A 415 -13.44 -0.52 19.28
N LEU A 416 -13.45 -1.72 19.89
CA LEU A 416 -13.69 -1.87 21.32
C LEU A 416 -12.59 -1.20 22.16
N LEU A 417 -11.32 -1.36 21.79
CA LEU A 417 -10.21 -0.72 22.47
C LEU A 417 -10.33 0.80 22.42
N VAL A 418 -10.61 1.39 21.25
CA VAL A 418 -10.78 2.84 21.12
C VAL A 418 -11.99 3.32 21.93
N PHE A 419 -13.12 2.62 21.84
CA PHE A 419 -14.34 2.96 22.59
C PHE A 419 -14.11 2.92 24.11
N ILE A 420 -13.54 1.84 24.64
CA ILE A 420 -13.23 1.68 26.07
C ILE A 420 -12.20 2.73 26.51
N THR A 421 -11.15 2.96 25.71
CA THR A 421 -10.11 3.93 26.03
C THR A 421 -10.68 5.33 26.17
N LEU A 422 -11.60 5.74 25.28
CA LEU A 422 -12.26 7.04 25.38
C LEU A 422 -13.19 7.13 26.57
N LEU A 423 -13.94 6.07 26.91
CA LEU A 423 -14.78 6.06 28.11
C LEU A 423 -13.96 6.22 29.40
N LEU A 424 -12.88 5.45 29.54
CA LEU A 424 -11.99 5.53 30.71
C LEU A 424 -11.25 6.88 30.78
N ALA A 425 -10.86 7.42 29.62
CA ALA A 425 -10.19 8.70 29.55
C ALA A 425 -11.15 9.87 29.79
N ASN A 426 -12.46 9.71 29.58
CA ASN A 426 -13.43 10.81 29.70
C ASN A 426 -13.44 11.41 31.10
N ASP A 427 -13.55 10.59 32.14
CA ASP A 427 -13.57 11.07 33.53
C ASP A 427 -12.27 11.78 33.91
N SER A 428 -11.13 11.21 33.48
CA SER A 428 -9.80 11.78 33.73
C SER A 428 -9.59 13.09 32.97
N TYR A 429 -10.10 13.18 31.74
CA TYR A 429 -9.99 14.36 30.91
C TYR A 429 -10.93 15.47 31.38
N TYR A 430 -12.14 15.13 31.81
CA TYR A 430 -13.06 16.08 32.41
C TYR A 430 -12.42 16.77 33.64
N ALA A 431 -11.73 16.00 34.48
CA ALA A 431 -10.99 16.56 35.62
C ALA A 431 -9.83 17.48 35.21
N PHE A 432 -9.17 17.23 34.08
CA PHE A 432 -8.03 18.02 33.59
C PHE A 432 -8.45 19.26 32.79
N ALA A 433 -9.39 19.10 31.86
CA ALA A 433 -9.77 20.11 30.87
C ALA A 433 -11.08 20.83 31.21
N GLY A 434 -11.84 20.34 32.21
CA GLY A 434 -13.14 20.88 32.62
C GLY A 434 -14.26 20.63 31.62
N LYS A 435 -14.07 19.66 30.72
CA LYS A 435 -14.86 19.42 29.51
C LYS A 435 -14.77 17.94 29.12
N ASP A 436 -15.86 17.35 28.64
CA ASP A 436 -15.87 15.95 28.16
C ASP A 436 -15.06 15.78 26.86
N LEU A 437 -14.47 14.60 26.65
CA LEU A 437 -13.76 14.25 25.41
C LEU A 437 -14.72 14.16 24.21
N LEU A 438 -15.92 13.65 24.44
CA LEU A 438 -16.97 13.53 23.43
C LEU A 438 -18.05 14.57 23.74
N PHE A 439 -17.88 15.76 23.18
CA PHE A 439 -18.78 16.89 23.40
C PHE A 439 -20.16 16.64 22.80
N GLY A 440 -21.17 16.48 23.64
CA GLY A 440 -22.57 16.47 23.22
C GLY A 440 -23.02 15.22 22.46
N HIS A 441 -24.33 15.16 22.24
CA HIS A 441 -24.97 14.00 21.62
C HIS A 441 -24.54 13.79 20.16
N THR A 442 -24.21 14.86 19.44
CA THR A 442 -23.79 14.84 18.04
C THR A 442 -22.42 14.15 17.86
N THR A 443 -21.41 14.55 18.64
CA THR A 443 -20.07 13.95 18.59
C THR A 443 -20.11 12.46 18.91
N TYR A 444 -20.84 12.08 19.97
CA TYR A 444 -20.99 10.68 20.37
C TYR A 444 -21.70 9.84 19.30
N PHE A 445 -22.77 10.37 18.71
CA PHE A 445 -23.51 9.71 17.64
C PHE A 445 -22.65 9.47 16.39
N VAL A 446 -21.97 10.52 15.91
CA VAL A 446 -21.07 10.43 14.75
C VAL A 446 -19.93 9.47 15.03
N PHE A 447 -19.34 9.52 16.23
CA PHE A 447 -18.27 8.62 16.64
C PHE A 447 -18.66 7.13 16.55
N ILE A 448 -19.84 6.74 17.07
CA ILE A 448 -20.30 5.34 16.99
C ILE A 448 -20.53 4.91 15.55
N CYS A 449 -21.25 5.72 14.77
CA CYS A 449 -21.51 5.40 13.36
C CYS A 449 -20.21 5.29 12.57
N ALA A 450 -19.25 6.18 12.82
CA ALA A 450 -17.93 6.16 12.21
C ALA A 450 -17.10 4.94 12.61
N LEU A 451 -17.15 4.49 13.87
CA LEU A 451 -16.48 3.26 14.31
C LEU A 451 -16.95 2.05 13.48
N ILE A 452 -18.27 1.92 13.30
CA ILE A 452 -18.84 0.84 12.50
C ILE A 452 -18.41 0.99 11.03
N ALA A 453 -18.45 2.20 10.50
CA ALA A 453 -18.06 2.46 9.11
C ALA A 453 -16.57 2.14 8.88
N TYR A 454 -15.67 2.52 9.79
CA TYR A 454 -14.24 2.25 9.68
C TYR A 454 -13.87 0.79 9.92
N LEU A 455 -14.62 0.06 10.75
CA LEU A 455 -14.51 -1.40 10.84
C LEU A 455 -14.75 -2.05 9.47
N ILE A 456 -15.80 -1.62 8.77
CA ILE A 456 -16.13 -2.13 7.44
C ILE A 456 -15.10 -1.66 6.40
N LEU A 457 -14.65 -0.41 6.49
CA LEU A 457 -13.60 0.14 5.64
C LEU A 457 -12.30 -0.67 5.75
N ALA A 458 -11.90 -1.05 6.96
CA ALA A 458 -10.69 -1.85 7.18
C ALA A 458 -10.70 -3.16 6.38
N MET A 459 -11.86 -3.83 6.31
CA MET A 459 -12.03 -5.03 5.47
C MET A 459 -11.90 -4.71 3.98
N ALA A 460 -12.48 -3.60 3.52
CA ALA A 460 -12.35 -3.16 2.13
C ALA A 460 -10.92 -2.75 1.77
N LEU A 461 -10.17 -2.16 2.71
CA LEU A 461 -8.76 -1.80 2.52
C LEU A 461 -7.85 -3.01 2.46
N MET A 462 -8.05 -4.01 3.33
CA MET A 462 -7.37 -5.30 3.21
C MET A 462 -7.56 -5.87 1.81
N ASN A 463 -8.79 -5.80 1.28
CA ASN A 463 -9.08 -6.23 -0.06
C ASN A 463 -8.31 -5.42 -1.12
N ALA A 464 -8.32 -4.09 -1.01
CA ALA A 464 -7.60 -3.22 -1.93
C ALA A 464 -6.09 -3.52 -1.97
N VAL A 465 -5.45 -3.73 -0.81
CA VAL A 465 -4.01 -3.99 -0.72
C VAL A 465 -3.65 -5.35 -1.35
N ILE A 466 -4.48 -6.40 -1.16
CA ILE A 466 -4.30 -7.70 -1.84
C ILE A 466 -4.43 -7.54 -3.36
N LEU A 467 -5.41 -6.78 -3.84
CA LEU A 467 -5.54 -6.53 -5.28
C LEU A 467 -4.35 -5.74 -5.84
N PHE A 468 -3.76 -4.82 -5.07
CA PHE A 468 -2.54 -4.11 -5.48
C PHE A 468 -1.30 -4.98 -5.51
N SER A 469 -1.17 -5.94 -4.59
CA SER A 469 -0.05 -6.88 -4.61
C SER A 469 -0.12 -7.78 -5.85
N LEU A 470 -1.32 -8.13 -6.30
CA LEU A 470 -1.60 -8.82 -7.58
C LEU A 470 -1.63 -7.90 -8.81
N SER A 471 -1.21 -6.64 -8.68
CA SER A 471 -1.14 -5.67 -9.77
C SER A 471 -2.48 -5.33 -10.45
N GLN A 472 -3.60 -5.43 -9.72
CA GLN A 472 -4.97 -5.18 -10.21
C GLN A 472 -5.65 -3.92 -9.63
N PRO A 473 -5.05 -2.72 -9.74
CA PRO A 473 -5.64 -1.50 -9.18
C PRO A 473 -6.94 -1.07 -9.87
N LYS A 474 -7.15 -1.45 -11.14
CA LYS A 474 -8.37 -1.12 -11.89
C LYS A 474 -9.61 -1.74 -11.25
N LEU A 475 -9.49 -2.93 -10.67
CA LEU A 475 -10.60 -3.61 -9.99
C LEU A 475 -10.99 -2.89 -8.71
N VAL A 476 -10.00 -2.34 -7.99
CA VAL A 476 -10.24 -1.50 -6.81
C VAL A 476 -10.94 -0.19 -7.21
N ASN A 477 -10.50 0.45 -8.29
CA ASN A 477 -11.14 1.67 -8.80
C ASN A 477 -12.62 1.45 -9.18
N ARG A 478 -12.92 0.30 -9.80
CA ARG A 478 -14.31 -0.09 -10.11
C ARG A 478 -15.18 -0.32 -8.87
N ALA A 479 -14.57 -0.66 -7.73
CA ALA A 479 -15.29 -0.86 -6.47
C ALA A 479 -15.47 0.45 -5.68
N ILE A 480 -14.44 1.30 -5.62
CA ILE A 480 -14.50 2.54 -4.82
C ILE A 480 -15.32 3.65 -5.49
N LEU A 481 -15.34 3.72 -6.83
CA LEU A 481 -16.10 4.76 -7.54
C LEU A 481 -17.60 4.74 -7.23
N PRO A 482 -18.34 3.62 -7.36
CA PRO A 482 -19.74 3.57 -6.96
C PRO A 482 -19.94 3.78 -5.45
N ALA A 483 -18.98 3.36 -4.62
CA ALA A 483 -19.05 3.59 -3.17
C ALA A 483 -18.98 5.09 -2.82
N ILE A 484 -18.18 5.88 -3.54
CA ILE A 484 -18.12 7.34 -3.40
C ILE A 484 -19.46 7.97 -3.78
N VAL A 485 -20.07 7.53 -4.88
CA VAL A 485 -21.38 8.04 -5.32
C VAL A 485 -22.44 7.75 -4.26
N VAL A 486 -22.47 6.53 -3.72
CA VAL A 486 -23.38 6.16 -2.62
C VAL A 486 -23.10 7.00 -1.38
N ASN A 487 -21.84 7.18 -1.01
CA ASN A 487 -21.46 8.01 0.13
C ASN A 487 -21.97 9.46 -0.03
N ALA A 488 -21.69 10.07 -1.18
CA ALA A 488 -22.14 11.42 -1.49
C ALA A 488 -23.68 11.54 -1.49
N VAL A 489 -24.39 10.63 -2.16
CA VAL A 489 -25.86 10.70 -2.29
C VAL A 489 -26.56 10.46 -0.95
N VAL A 490 -26.19 9.39 -0.24
CA VAL A 490 -26.80 9.07 1.06
C VAL A 490 -26.44 10.13 2.09
N GLY A 491 -25.18 10.57 2.13
CA GLY A 491 -24.73 11.64 3.01
C GLY A 491 -25.45 12.96 2.73
N PHE A 492 -25.63 13.32 1.46
CA PHE A 492 -26.40 14.51 1.06
C PHE A 492 -27.87 14.40 1.49
N LEU A 493 -28.59 13.33 1.12
CA LEU A 493 -30.02 13.20 1.41
C LEU A 493 -30.30 13.22 2.92
N LEU A 494 -29.56 12.43 3.70
CA LEU A 494 -29.80 12.32 5.14
C LEU A 494 -29.40 13.58 5.91
N SER A 495 -28.31 14.25 5.50
CA SER A 495 -27.90 15.50 6.14
C SER A 495 -28.87 16.67 5.89
N ARG A 496 -29.71 16.61 4.85
CA ARG A 496 -30.73 17.63 4.56
C ARG A 496 -32.10 17.31 5.14
N TRP A 497 -32.48 16.03 5.20
CA TRP A 497 -33.79 15.63 5.71
C TRP A 497 -33.87 15.54 7.23
N PHE A 498 -32.76 15.22 7.90
CA PHE A 498 -32.72 15.05 9.35
C PHE A 498 -31.88 16.14 10.01
N GLU A 499 -30.56 15.94 10.02
CA GLU A 499 -29.58 16.86 10.61
C GLU A 499 -28.21 16.59 9.97
N TYR A 500 -27.32 17.57 9.96
CA TYR A 500 -25.95 17.42 9.45
C TYR A 500 -25.19 16.20 10.03
N SER A 501 -25.48 15.82 11.28
CA SER A 501 -24.92 14.65 11.98
C SER A 501 -25.18 13.33 11.24
N TYR A 502 -26.32 13.22 10.54
CA TYR A 502 -26.70 12.05 9.75
C TYR A 502 -25.90 11.91 8.44
N GLY A 503 -25.08 12.90 8.07
CA GLY A 503 -24.11 12.79 6.97
C GLY A 503 -23.19 11.57 7.11
N VAL A 504 -22.92 11.13 8.34
CA VAL A 504 -22.07 9.95 8.65
C VAL A 504 -22.62 8.64 8.08
N PHE A 505 -23.92 8.55 7.85
CA PHE A 505 -24.52 7.38 7.19
C PHE A 505 -24.12 7.27 5.72
N GLY A 506 -23.73 8.39 5.08
CA GLY A 506 -23.07 8.36 3.78
C GLY A 506 -21.80 7.53 3.84
N LEU A 507 -20.92 7.80 4.81
CA LEU A 507 -19.69 7.03 5.01
C LEU A 507 -20.02 5.55 5.25
N LEU A 508 -20.97 5.25 6.13
CA LEU A 508 -21.38 3.86 6.43
C LEU A 508 -21.92 3.11 5.19
N ALA A 509 -22.83 3.72 4.44
CA ALA A 509 -23.39 3.11 3.23
C ALA A 509 -22.31 2.93 2.16
N GLY A 510 -21.45 3.93 1.99
CA GLY A 510 -20.30 3.89 1.10
C GLY A 510 -19.33 2.76 1.46
N THR A 511 -18.97 2.58 2.73
CA THR A 511 -18.03 1.54 3.15
C THR A 511 -18.62 0.15 2.96
N ILE A 512 -19.91 -0.05 3.21
CA ILE A 512 -20.63 -1.29 2.90
C ILE A 512 -20.53 -1.63 1.42
N VAL A 513 -20.84 -0.67 0.53
CA VAL A 513 -20.75 -0.88 -0.92
C VAL A 513 -19.32 -1.18 -1.34
N PHE A 514 -18.34 -0.45 -0.81
CA PHE A 514 -16.93 -0.70 -1.12
C PHE A 514 -16.47 -2.09 -0.67
N ALA A 515 -16.87 -2.52 0.54
CA ALA A 515 -16.55 -3.84 1.07
C ALA A 515 -17.16 -4.97 0.22
N ILE A 516 -18.45 -4.86 -0.15
CA ILE A 516 -19.14 -5.87 -0.97
C ILE A 516 -18.49 -5.98 -2.35
N LEU A 517 -18.27 -4.84 -3.02
CA LEU A 517 -17.71 -4.84 -4.37
C LEU A 517 -16.26 -5.30 -4.39
N SER A 518 -15.42 -4.85 -3.45
CA SER A 518 -14.02 -5.29 -3.34
C SER A 518 -13.91 -6.78 -3.01
N TYR A 519 -14.77 -7.29 -2.13
CA TYR A 519 -14.86 -8.72 -1.80
C TYR A 519 -15.21 -9.57 -3.03
N ARG A 520 -16.18 -9.13 -3.83
CA ARG A 520 -16.54 -9.79 -5.09
C ARG A 520 -15.37 -9.81 -6.08
N GLN A 521 -14.62 -8.72 -6.20
CA GLN A 521 -13.45 -8.66 -7.09
C GLN A 521 -12.34 -9.61 -6.65
N ILE A 522 -12.04 -9.71 -5.36
CA ILE A 522 -11.02 -10.64 -4.87
C ILE A 522 -11.41 -12.09 -5.09
N ASN A 523 -12.64 -12.44 -4.76
CA ASN A 523 -13.12 -13.79 -4.99
C ASN A 523 -13.04 -14.16 -6.48
N HIS A 524 -13.28 -13.20 -7.37
CA HIS A 524 -13.08 -13.41 -8.80
C HIS A 524 -11.61 -13.62 -9.17
N VAL A 525 -10.71 -12.75 -8.69
CA VAL A 525 -9.26 -12.83 -8.98
C VAL A 525 -8.64 -14.10 -8.42
N LEU A 526 -8.94 -14.46 -7.17
CA LEU A 526 -8.39 -15.66 -6.52
C LEU A 526 -8.92 -16.97 -7.11
N ARG A 527 -10.07 -16.96 -7.78
CA ARG A 527 -10.58 -18.12 -8.54
C ARG A 527 -9.83 -18.34 -9.86
N HIS A 528 -9.25 -17.28 -10.44
CA HIS A 528 -8.50 -17.29 -11.71
C HIS A 528 -7.07 -16.81 -11.46
N LEU A 529 -6.48 -17.22 -10.32
CA LEU A 529 -5.24 -16.66 -9.81
C LEU A 529 -4.07 -16.87 -10.78
N ASP A 530 -4.10 -17.96 -11.54
CA ASP A 530 -3.17 -18.31 -12.60
C ASP A 530 -3.09 -17.25 -13.69
N GLU A 531 -4.23 -16.82 -14.25
CA GLU A 531 -4.27 -15.80 -15.30
C GLU A 531 -3.65 -14.48 -14.83
N TYR A 532 -3.96 -14.09 -13.59
CA TYR A 532 -3.46 -12.84 -13.01
C TYR A 532 -2.00 -12.91 -12.60
N LEU A 533 -1.48 -14.11 -12.30
CA LEU A 533 -0.08 -14.32 -11.97
C LEU A 533 0.82 -14.23 -13.21
N PHE A 534 0.40 -14.84 -14.33
CA PHE A 534 1.09 -14.72 -15.61
C PHE A 534 1.12 -13.28 -16.14
N ALA A 535 0.08 -12.48 -15.82
CA ALA A 535 0.03 -11.06 -16.19
C ALA A 535 0.79 -10.13 -15.23
N ALA A 536 1.19 -10.60 -14.04
CA ALA A 536 1.89 -9.83 -13.02
C ALA A 536 3.42 -9.96 -13.08
N LEU A 537 3.92 -11.03 -13.71
CA LEU A 537 5.33 -11.22 -14.14
C LEU A 537 5.61 -10.42 -15.40
#